data_AF-A0A2D3VXT4-F1
#
_entry.id   AF-A0A2D3VXT4-F1
#
_cell.length_a   1.000
_cell.length_b   1.000
_cell.length_c   1.000
_cell.angle_alpha   90.00
_cell.angle_beta   90.00
_cell.angle_gamma   90.00
#
_symmetry.space_group_name_H-M   'P 1'
#
loop_
_entity.id
_entity.type
_entity.pdbx_description
1 polymer ?
#
loop_
_entity_poly.entity_id
_entity_poly.type
_entity_poly.pdbx_seq_one_letter_code
_entity_poly.pdbx_strand_id
1 'polypeptide(L)' 'MANSLPEYKTKTLDNGLQIIAIPMNNGSNVISTDIFYKVGSGSEIMG' A
#
# COMPACT_ATOMS: atom_id res chain seq x y z
N MET A 1 15.08 15.80 15.87
CA MET A 1 14.73 14.40 15.62
C MET A 1 14.21 14.30 14.20
N ALA A 2 15.02 13.81 13.26
CA ALA A 2 14.57 13.67 11.87
C ALA A 2 13.63 12.47 11.79
N ASN A 3 12.43 12.67 11.23
CA ASN A 3 11.50 11.58 10.96
C ASN A 3 12.09 10.71 9.86
N SER A 4 12.45 9.46 10.18
CA SER A 4 13.13 8.52 9.27
C SER A 4 12.17 7.80 8.31
N LEU A 5 10.86 8.05 8.44
CA LEU A 5 9.85 7.47 7.58
C LEU A 5 9.77 8.22 6.24
N PRO A 6 9.83 7.51 5.10
CA PRO A 6 9.61 8.11 3.79
C PRO A 6 8.24 8.79 3.71
N GLU A 7 8.17 9.90 2.99
CA GLU A 7 6.87 10.49 2.65
C GLU A 7 6.09 9.54 1.75
N TYR A 8 4.77 9.50 1.92
CA TYR A 8 3.88 8.70 1.09
C TYR A 8 2.76 9.56 0.53
N LYS A 9 2.28 9.20 -0.67
CA LYS A 9 1.14 9.84 -1.31
C LYS A 9 -0.02 8.85 -1.32
N THR A 10 -1.19 9.32 -0.93
CA THR A 10 -2.42 8.52 -0.96
C THR A 10 -3.40 9.10 -1.96
N LYS A 11 -4.07 8.23 -2.71
CA LYS A 11 -5.19 8.58 -3.59
C LYS A 11 -6.24 7.49 -3.52
N THR A 12 -7.49 7.88 -3.30
CA THR A 12 -8.64 6.99 -3.41
C THR A 12 -9.31 7.22 -4.76
N LEU A 13 -9.58 6.14 -5.48
CA LEU A 13 -10.32 6.16 -6.74
C LEU A 13 -11.82 6.08 -6.48
N ASP A 14 -12.63 6.48 -7.46
CA ASP A 14 -14.10 6.50 -7.35
C ASP A 14 -14.72 5.11 -7.09
N ASN A 15 -14.03 4.06 -7.52
CA ASN A 15 -14.41 2.66 -7.27
C ASN A 15 -14.00 2.14 -5.88
N GLY A 16 -13.45 3.01 -5.02
CA GLY A 16 -13.04 2.67 -3.65
C GLY A 16 -11.63 2.08 -3.52
N LEU A 17 -10.89 1.88 -4.62
CA LEU A 17 -9.50 1.42 -4.55
C LEU A 17 -8.60 2.52 -3.96
N GLN A 18 -7.83 2.16 -2.94
CA GLN A 18 -6.83 3.06 -2.33
C GLN A 18 -5.45 2.75 -2.88
N ILE A 19 -4.80 3.77 -3.43
CA ILE A 19 -3.45 3.71 -3.97
C ILE A 19 -2.53 4.47 -3.03
N ILE A 20 -1.48 3.79 -2.56
CA ILE A 20 -0.43 4.38 -1.73
C ILE A 20 0.88 4.28 -2.49
N ALA A 21 1.52 5.43 -2.76
CA ALA A 21 2.79 5.51 -3.45
C ALA A 21 3.86 6.03 -2.49
N ILE A 22 4.91 5.23 -2.29
CA ILE A 22 6.04 5.56 -1.43
C ILE A 22 7.27 5.74 -2.34
N PRO A 23 7.63 6.99 -2.71
CA PRO A 23 8.83 7.24 -3.49
C PRO A 23 10.07 6.90 -2.67
N MET A 24 10.92 6.04 -3.22
CA MET A 24 12.20 5.67 -2.61
C MET A 24 13.34 6.25 -3.44
N ASN A 25 14.04 7.25 -2.90
CA ASN A 25 15.26 7.80 -3.53
C ASN A 25 16.49 7.04 -3.01
N ASN A 26 16.63 5.77 -3.40
CA ASN A 26 17.70 4.89 -2.93
C ASN A 26 18.72 4.52 -4.04
N GLY A 27 18.79 5.31 -5.11
CA GLY A 27 19.75 5.10 -6.22
C GLY A 27 19.55 3.82 -7.04
N SER A 28 18.40 3.17 -6.90
CA SER A 28 18.05 1.91 -7.58
C SER A 28 16.74 2.08 -8.36
N ASN A 29 16.67 1.48 -9.55
CA ASN A 29 15.48 1.51 -10.41
C ASN A 29 14.48 0.37 -10.07
N VAL A 30 14.65 -0.29 -8.93
CA VAL A 30 13.77 -1.38 -8.48
C VAL A 30 12.50 -0.80 -7.86
N ILE A 31 11.36 -1.34 -8.30
CA ILE A 31 10.04 -1.05 -7.74
C ILE A 31 9.42 -2.32 -7.15
N SER A 32 8.68 -2.18 -6.05
CA SER A 32 7.79 -3.23 -5.53
C SER A 32 6.35 -2.78 -5.72
N THR A 33 5.44 -3.71 -5.97
CA THR A 33 4.01 -3.41 -6.07
C THR A 33 3.24 -4.51 -5.36
N ASP A 34 2.49 -4.11 -4.35
CA ASP A 34 1.70 -5.00 -3.52
C ASP A 34 0.22 -4.63 -3.65
N ILE A 35 -0.64 -5.63 -3.78
CA ILE A 35 -2.09 -5.45 -3.88
C ILE A 35 -2.72 -6.13 -2.68
N PHE A 36 -3.38 -5.35 -1.83
CA PHE A 36 -4.02 -5.85 -0.62
C PHE A 36 -5.52 -5.95 -0.81
N TYR A 37 -6.06 -7.15 -0.60
CA TYR A 37 -7.49 -7.37 -0.40
C TYR A 37 -7.75 -7.53 1.10
N LYS A 38 -8.74 -6.79 1.62
CA LYS A 38 -9.13 -6.85 3.04
C LYS A 38 -10.04 -8.04 3.33
N VAL A 39 -9.57 -9.24 3.01
CA VAL A 39 -10.27 -10.52 3.24
C VAL A 39 -9.27 -11.56 3.76
N GLY A 40 -9.74 -12.52 4.54
CA GLY A 40 -8.91 -13.61 5.06
C GLY A 40 -9.76 -14.72 5.67
N SER A 41 -9.13 -15.66 6.35
CA SER A 41 -9.82 -16.80 6.99
C SER A 41 -10.91 -16.38 7.98
N GLY A 42 -10.76 -15.24 8.66
CA GLY A 42 -11.79 -14.68 9.52
C GLY A 42 -13.05 -14.19 8.79
N SER A 43 -13.05 -14.17 7.46
CA SER A 43 -14.21 -13.84 6.62
C SER A 43 -14.92 -15.09 6.06
N GLU A 44 -14.46 -16.29 6.41
CA GLU A 44 -15.10 -17.54 6.00
C GLU A 44 -16.31 -17.86 6.91
N ILE A 45 -17.36 -18.44 6.34
CA ILE A 45 -18.48 -19.00 7.10
C ILE A 45 -18.33 -20.51 7.05
N MET A 46 -18.26 -21.16 8.21
CA MET A 46 -18.25 -22.62 8.28
C MET A 46 -19.62 -23.11 7.79
N GLY A 47 -19.61 -23.80 6.65
CA GLY A 47 -20.79 -24.43 6.05
C GLY A 47 -21.32 -25.62 6.83
#